data_AF-A0A7V8NIC3-F1
#
_entry.id   AF-A0A7V8NIC3-F1
#
_cell.length_a   1.000
_cell.length_b   1.000
_cell.length_c   1.000
_cell.angle_alpha   90.00
_cell.angle_beta   90.00
_cell.angle_gamma   90.00
#
_symmetry.space_group_name_H-M   'P 1'
#
loop_
_entity.id
_entity.type
_entity.pdbx_description
1 polymer ?
#
loop_
_entity_poly.entity_id
_entity_poly.type
_entity_poly.pdbx_seq_one_letter_code
_entity_poly.pdbx_strand_id
1 'polypeptide(L)'
;MDFVRAQAAAVLGYSGPETIEPNRAFREIGFDSLTAVELRNRIGRAAGLKLPATLVFDHPTATDVVALLRSEMALESDTTRGIGTALEELERLQTALAATTPDGGTRMKITQQLQALLDQFTGEGATGSDAGDQPEEDLETASADDMFDLIDREFGTS
;
A
#
# COMPACT_ATOMS: atom_id res chain seq x y z
N MET A 1 8.57 -24.34 0.79
CA MET A 1 10.02 -24.44 1.04
C MET A 1 10.79 -24.49 -0.27
N ASP A 2 10.48 -25.43 -1.16
CA ASP A 2 11.27 -25.61 -2.40
C ASP A 2 11.22 -24.41 -3.35
N PHE A 3 10.11 -23.66 -3.37
CA PHE A 3 10.03 -22.42 -4.14
C PHE A 3 11.11 -21.39 -3.78
N VAL A 4 11.24 -21.04 -2.48
CA VAL A 4 12.23 -20.05 -2.02
C VAL A 4 13.65 -20.55 -2.25
N ARG A 5 13.91 -21.84 -1.96
CA ARG A 5 15.20 -22.48 -2.19
C ARG A 5 15.57 -22.50 -3.67
N ALA A 6 14.62 -22.75 -4.56
CA ALA A 6 14.85 -22.75 -6.00
C ALA A 6 15.18 -21.34 -6.52
N GLN A 7 14.50 -20.29 -6.00
CA GLN A 7 14.87 -18.92 -6.34
C GLN A 7 16.26 -18.56 -5.82
N ALA A 8 16.62 -18.99 -4.61
CA ALA A 8 17.95 -18.75 -4.05
C ALA A 8 19.05 -19.47 -4.83
N ALA A 9 18.84 -20.74 -5.20
CA ALA A 9 19.74 -21.51 -6.03
C ALA A 9 19.94 -20.85 -7.41
N ALA A 10 18.85 -20.34 -8.03
CA ALA A 10 18.93 -19.67 -9.31
C ALA A 10 19.75 -18.37 -9.26
N VAL A 11 19.66 -17.59 -8.17
CA VAL A 11 20.46 -16.37 -7.97
C VAL A 11 21.94 -16.69 -7.79
N LEU A 12 22.25 -17.75 -7.03
CA LEU A 12 23.64 -18.17 -6.79
C LEU A 12 24.23 -19.03 -7.91
N GLY A 13 23.45 -19.36 -8.95
CA GLY A 13 23.89 -20.23 -10.05
C GLY A 13 24.07 -21.70 -9.65
N TYR A 14 23.43 -22.15 -8.57
CA TYR A 14 23.45 -23.55 -8.15
C TYR A 14 22.50 -24.41 -8.97
N SER A 15 22.80 -25.71 -9.04
CA SER A 15 22.08 -26.69 -9.87
C SER A 15 20.63 -26.92 -9.44
N GLY A 16 20.29 -26.65 -8.17
CA GLY A 16 18.94 -26.88 -7.67
C GLY A 16 18.74 -26.47 -6.21
N PRO A 17 17.48 -26.48 -5.74
CA PRO A 17 17.12 -26.09 -4.37
C PRO A 17 17.77 -26.96 -3.28
N GLU A 18 18.15 -28.19 -3.62
CA GLU A 18 18.79 -29.16 -2.71
C GLU A 18 20.13 -28.67 -2.15
N THR A 19 20.84 -27.79 -2.87
CA THR A 19 22.11 -27.22 -2.41
C THR A 19 21.93 -26.10 -1.38
N ILE A 20 20.70 -25.60 -1.23
CA ILE A 20 20.34 -24.56 -0.27
C ILE A 20 19.78 -25.23 0.99
N GLU A 21 20.54 -25.23 2.07
CA GLU A 21 20.06 -25.67 3.38
C GLU A 21 18.99 -24.70 3.92
N PRO A 22 17.79 -25.17 4.32
CA PRO A 22 16.64 -24.31 4.61
C PRO A 22 16.84 -23.37 5.80
N ASN A 23 17.61 -23.80 6.80
CA ASN A 23 17.89 -23.05 8.02
C ASN A 23 19.27 -22.38 8.01
N ARG A 24 20.00 -22.48 6.90
CA ARG A 24 21.29 -21.82 6.77
C ARG A 24 21.09 -20.38 6.33
N ALA A 25 21.83 -19.47 6.96
CA ALA A 25 21.72 -18.07 6.63
C ALA A 25 22.20 -17.82 5.19
N PHE A 26 21.47 -17.02 4.42
CA PHE A 26 21.80 -16.64 3.05
C PHE A 26 23.22 -16.05 2.94
N ARG A 27 23.64 -15.25 3.93
CA ARG A 27 24.99 -14.68 4.00
C ARG A 27 26.10 -15.73 4.05
N GLU A 28 25.85 -16.88 4.70
CA GLU A 28 26.84 -17.96 4.80
C GLU A 28 27.04 -18.73 3.48
N ILE A 29 26.08 -18.62 2.55
CA ILE A 29 26.11 -19.32 1.27
C ILE A 29 26.40 -18.41 0.08
N GLY A 30 26.82 -17.16 0.36
CA GLY A 30 27.30 -16.22 -0.65
C GLY A 30 26.34 -15.10 -1.04
N PHE A 31 25.23 -14.90 -0.30
CA PHE A 31 24.40 -13.71 -0.52
C PHE A 31 25.06 -12.44 0.01
N ASP A 32 25.06 -11.43 -0.86
CA ASP A 32 25.45 -10.05 -0.62
C ASP A 32 24.26 -9.10 -0.87
N SER A 33 24.51 -7.80 -0.89
CA SER A 33 23.46 -6.79 -1.11
C SER A 33 22.80 -6.87 -2.49
N LEU A 34 23.54 -7.24 -3.55
CA LEU A 34 23.01 -7.26 -4.92
C LEU A 34 22.16 -8.51 -5.14
N THR A 35 22.70 -9.66 -4.77
CA THR A 35 22.00 -10.96 -4.83
C THR A 35 20.78 -10.99 -3.92
N ALA A 36 20.80 -10.29 -2.77
CA ALA A 36 19.64 -10.13 -1.90
C ALA A 36 18.49 -9.40 -2.59
N VAL A 37 18.79 -8.29 -3.29
CA VAL A 37 17.78 -7.55 -4.07
C VAL A 37 17.25 -8.38 -5.23
N GLU A 38 18.11 -9.16 -5.89
CA GLU A 38 17.68 -10.05 -6.96
C GLU A 38 16.72 -11.13 -6.45
N LEU A 39 17.08 -11.83 -5.36
CA LEU A 39 16.20 -12.83 -4.74
C LEU A 39 14.87 -12.22 -4.34
N ARG A 40 14.89 -11.05 -3.70
CA ARG A 40 13.68 -10.30 -3.33
C ARG A 40 12.81 -10.01 -4.54
N ASN A 41 13.39 -9.55 -5.64
CA ASN A 41 12.65 -9.25 -6.86
C ASN A 41 12.05 -10.50 -7.51
N ARG A 42 12.81 -11.61 -7.54
CA ARG A 42 12.34 -12.88 -8.09
C ARG A 42 11.18 -13.45 -7.28
N ILE A 43 11.31 -13.49 -5.96
CA ILE A 43 10.25 -13.96 -5.07
C ILE A 43 9.04 -13.04 -5.18
N GLY A 44 9.22 -11.72 -5.10
CA GLY A 44 8.12 -10.76 -5.18
C GLY A 44 7.34 -10.87 -6.49
N ARG A 45 8.03 -10.98 -7.63
CA ARG A 45 7.37 -11.18 -8.94
C ARG A 45 6.60 -12.49 -9.02
N ALA A 46 7.17 -13.59 -8.54
CA ALA A 46 6.54 -14.90 -8.64
C ALA A 46 5.43 -15.13 -7.61
N ALA A 47 5.50 -14.46 -6.46
CA ALA A 47 4.45 -14.50 -5.43
C ALA A 47 3.40 -13.39 -5.59
N GLY A 48 3.62 -12.40 -6.47
CA GLY A 48 2.74 -11.23 -6.61
C GLY A 48 2.86 -10.23 -5.45
N LEU A 49 3.85 -10.38 -4.57
CA LEU A 49 3.98 -9.61 -3.34
C LEU A 49 5.03 -8.49 -3.45
N LYS A 50 4.77 -7.36 -2.79
CA LYS A 50 5.74 -6.27 -2.63
C LYS A 50 6.59 -6.50 -1.40
N LEU A 51 7.74 -7.16 -1.59
CA LEU A 51 8.65 -7.50 -0.49
C LEU A 51 9.63 -6.35 -0.16
N PRO A 52 10.00 -6.16 1.13
CA PRO A 52 10.95 -5.14 1.55
C PRO A 52 12.35 -5.40 1.00
N ALA A 53 13.12 -4.34 0.73
CA ALA A 53 14.50 -4.48 0.25
C ALA A 53 15.44 -5.17 1.26
N THR A 54 15.07 -5.15 2.53
CA THR A 54 15.78 -5.76 3.65
C THR A 54 15.44 -7.23 3.88
N LEU A 55 14.62 -7.85 3.02
CA LEU A 55 14.11 -9.22 3.16
C LEU A 55 15.16 -10.23 3.66
N VAL A 56 16.32 -10.32 2.99
CA VAL A 56 17.37 -11.30 3.32
C VAL A 56 18.09 -10.97 4.63
N PHE A 57 17.99 -9.74 5.12
CA PHE A 57 18.57 -9.32 6.39
C PHE A 57 17.61 -9.53 7.55
N ASP A 58 16.32 -9.26 7.35
CA ASP A 58 15.28 -9.45 8.36
C ASP A 58 14.86 -10.93 8.46
N HIS A 59 14.97 -11.66 7.35
CA HIS A 59 14.65 -13.08 7.20
C HIS A 59 15.86 -13.80 6.62
N PRO A 60 16.86 -14.14 7.46
CA PRO A 60 18.16 -14.60 7.01
C PRO A 60 18.14 -16.01 6.42
N THR A 61 17.09 -16.80 6.65
CA THR A 61 16.99 -18.18 6.15
C THR A 61 15.82 -18.36 5.18
N ALA A 62 15.87 -19.42 4.36
CA ALA A 62 14.76 -19.77 3.49
C ALA A 62 13.49 -20.13 4.29
N THR A 63 13.65 -20.69 5.49
CA THR A 63 12.54 -20.95 6.42
C THR A 63 11.83 -19.65 6.83
N ASP A 64 12.58 -18.62 7.19
CA ASP A 64 12.03 -17.33 7.62
C ASP A 64 11.26 -16.64 6.49
N VAL A 65 11.83 -16.65 5.27
CA VAL A 65 11.16 -16.08 4.10
C VAL A 65 9.87 -16.83 3.77
N VAL A 66 9.84 -18.17 3.90
CA VAL A 66 8.61 -18.94 3.68
C VAL A 66 7.54 -18.62 4.73
N ALA A 67 7.94 -18.39 5.99
CA ALA A 67 7.02 -17.98 7.03
C ALA A 67 6.40 -16.61 6.72
N LEU A 68 7.22 -15.63 6.30
CA LEU A 68 6.75 -14.33 5.86
C LEU A 68 5.78 -14.43 4.67
N LEU A 69 6.13 -15.17 3.61
CA LEU A 69 5.25 -15.31 2.46
C LEU A 69 3.89 -15.92 2.84
N ARG A 70 3.88 -16.88 3.75
CA ARG A 70 2.64 -17.47 4.27
C ARG A 70 1.80 -16.46 5.04
N SER A 71 2.42 -15.61 5.86
CA SER A 71 1.67 -14.58 6.58
C SER A 71 1.08 -13.54 5.63
N GLU A 72 1.86 -13.05 4.68
CA GLU A 72 1.39 -12.07 3.69
C GLU A 72 0.21 -12.60 2.86
N MET A 73 0.30 -13.85 2.37
CA MET A 73 -0.78 -14.47 1.60
C MET A 73 -2.04 -14.73 2.43
N ALA A 74 -1.88 -15.04 3.72
CA ALA A 74 -3.01 -15.19 4.63
C ALA A 74 -3.73 -13.85 4.86
N LEU A 75 -2.98 -12.77 5.04
CA LEU A 75 -3.51 -11.42 5.17
C LEU A 75 -4.26 -10.98 3.91
N GLU A 76 -3.68 -11.16 2.72
CA GLU A 76 -4.39 -10.85 1.45
C GLU A 76 -5.68 -11.66 1.28
N SER A 77 -5.67 -12.93 1.68
CA SER A 77 -6.85 -13.79 1.64
C SER A 77 -7.93 -13.33 2.62
N ASP A 78 -7.54 -12.91 3.82
CA ASP A 78 -8.46 -12.39 4.84
C ASP A 78 -9.05 -11.04 4.43
N THR A 79 -8.24 -10.14 3.85
CA THR A 79 -8.72 -8.87 3.28
C THR A 79 -9.71 -9.13 2.14
N THR A 80 -9.38 -10.01 1.19
CA THR A 80 -10.27 -10.34 0.06
C THR A 80 -11.59 -10.93 0.55
N ARG A 81 -11.53 -11.82 1.56
CA ARG A 81 -12.74 -12.38 2.18
C ARG A 81 -13.56 -11.31 2.91
N GLY A 82 -12.90 -10.41 3.64
CA GLY A 82 -13.55 -9.30 4.33
C GLY A 82 -14.29 -8.37 3.37
N ILE A 83 -13.67 -8.03 2.23
CA ILE A 83 -14.31 -7.25 1.15
C ILE A 83 -15.53 -7.99 0.60
N GLY A 84 -15.42 -9.29 0.32
CA GLY A 84 -16.53 -10.11 -0.14
C GLY A 84 -17.72 -10.06 0.82
N THR A 85 -17.48 -10.30 2.11
CA THR A 85 -18.52 -10.22 3.15
C THR A 85 -19.14 -8.82 3.23
N ALA A 86 -18.34 -7.76 3.17
CA ALA A 86 -18.86 -6.39 3.22
C ALA A 86 -19.79 -6.08 2.04
N LEU A 87 -19.46 -6.56 0.83
CA LEU A 87 -20.29 -6.41 -0.35
C LEU A 87 -21.62 -7.18 -0.23
N GLU A 88 -21.61 -8.38 0.33
CA GLU A 88 -22.83 -9.16 0.60
C GLU A 88 -23.76 -8.45 1.60
N GLU A 89 -23.19 -7.84 2.65
CA GLU A 89 -23.97 -7.07 3.62
C GLU A 89 -24.56 -5.79 3.01
N LEU A 90 -23.84 -5.14 2.09
CA LEU A 90 -24.38 -3.99 1.35
C LEU A 90 -25.56 -4.39 0.45
N GLU A 91 -25.47 -5.52 -0.25
CA GLU A 91 -26.58 -6.03 -1.06
C GLU A 91 -27.81 -6.38 -0.21
N ARG A 92 -27.58 -6.99 0.96
CA ARG A 92 -28.65 -7.28 1.94
C ARG A 92 -29.31 -5.99 2.44
N LEU A 93 -28.51 -4.97 2.76
CA LEU A 93 -29.01 -3.67 3.20
C LEU A 93 -29.83 -2.97 2.11
N GLN A 94 -29.36 -2.98 0.85
CA GLN A 94 -30.10 -2.46 -0.29
C GLN A 94 -31.47 -3.14 -0.45
N THR A 95 -31.51 -4.47 -0.34
CA THR A 95 -32.76 -5.25 -0.42
C THR A 95 -33.73 -4.88 0.71
N ALA A 96 -33.25 -4.75 1.95
CA ALA A 96 -34.07 -4.39 3.09
C ALA A 96 -34.67 -2.97 2.96
N LEU A 97 -33.88 -2.01 2.48
CA LEU A 97 -34.34 -0.63 2.24
C LEU A 97 -35.38 -0.55 1.13
N ALA A 98 -35.24 -1.36 0.07
CA ALA A 98 -36.22 -1.43 -1.01
C ALA A 98 -37.58 -1.98 -0.53
N ALA A 99 -37.57 -2.92 0.42
CA ALA A 99 -38.79 -3.58 0.91
C ALA A 99 -39.59 -2.77 1.95
N THR A 100 -38.99 -1.77 2.60
CA THR A 100 -39.58 -1.14 3.81
C THR A 100 -40.26 0.23 3.60
N THR A 101 -40.16 0.86 2.42
CA THR A 101 -40.69 2.22 2.14
C THR A 101 -40.57 3.18 3.33
N PRO A 102 -39.34 3.57 3.71
CA PRO A 102 -39.13 4.39 4.92
C PRO A 102 -39.84 5.75 4.84
N ASP A 103 -40.30 6.23 5.99
CA ASP A 103 -40.83 7.58 6.14
C ASP A 103 -39.72 8.65 5.95
N GLY A 104 -40.12 9.93 5.90
CA GLY A 104 -39.18 11.03 5.65
C GLY A 104 -38.04 11.13 6.68
N GLY A 105 -38.37 10.92 7.97
CA GLY A 105 -37.39 11.01 9.06
C GLY A 105 -36.39 9.84 9.04
N THR A 106 -36.86 8.62 8.80
CA THR A 106 -35.99 7.43 8.68
C THR A 106 -35.11 7.53 7.45
N ARG A 107 -35.64 8.00 6.32
CA ARG A 107 -34.86 8.25 5.10
C ARG A 107 -33.70 9.22 5.35
N MET A 108 -33.95 10.33 6.05
CA MET A 108 -32.90 11.31 6.38
C MET A 108 -31.79 10.71 7.26
N LYS A 109 -32.16 9.89 8.25
CA LYS A 109 -31.18 9.18 9.09
C LYS A 109 -30.35 8.17 8.29
N ILE A 110 -31.00 7.38 7.42
CA ILE A 110 -30.30 6.41 6.55
C ILE A 110 -29.29 7.14 5.65
N THR A 111 -29.70 8.24 5.02
CA THR A 111 -28.81 9.04 4.17
C THR A 111 -27.60 9.56 4.93
N GLN A 112 -27.79 10.09 6.13
CA GLN A 112 -26.69 10.60 6.97
C GLN A 112 -25.69 9.50 7.33
N GLN A 113 -26.16 8.29 7.67
CA GLN A 113 -25.30 7.15 7.99
C GLN A 113 -24.51 6.66 6.77
N LEU A 114 -25.14 6.61 5.59
CA LEU A 114 -24.46 6.25 4.34
C LEU A 114 -23.39 7.27 3.94
N GLN A 115 -23.66 8.57 4.14
CA GLN A 115 -22.67 9.63 3.94
C GLN A 115 -21.46 9.47 4.86
N ALA A 116 -21.69 9.23 6.16
CA ALA A 116 -20.60 8.98 7.12
C ALA A 116 -19.75 7.75 6.76
N LEU A 117 -20.37 6.68 6.24
CA LEU A 117 -19.65 5.52 5.73
C LEU A 117 -18.81 5.87 4.49
N LEU A 118 -19.36 6.62 3.53
CA LEU A 118 -18.61 7.07 2.36
C LEU A 118 -17.39 7.91 2.75
N ASP A 119 -17.56 8.85 3.69
CA ASP A 119 -16.47 9.70 4.16
C ASP A 119 -15.31 8.86 4.75
N GLN A 120 -15.63 7.82 5.53
CA GLN A 120 -14.63 6.89 6.07
C GLN A 120 -13.84 6.19 4.95
N PHE A 121 -14.52 5.67 3.93
CA PHE A 121 -13.85 4.98 2.81
C PHE A 121 -13.06 5.91 1.89
N THR A 122 -13.46 7.18 1.75
CA THR A 122 -12.72 8.17 0.95
C THR A 122 -11.54 8.79 1.71
N GLY A 123 -11.61 8.84 3.04
CA GLY A 123 -10.57 9.42 3.90
C GLY A 123 -9.33 8.53 4.11
N GLU A 124 -9.47 7.21 4.01
CA GLU A 124 -8.35 6.27 4.18
C GLU A 124 -7.36 6.22 2.99
N GLY A 125 -7.67 6.89 1.87
CA GLY A 125 -6.77 7.02 0.71
C GLY A 125 -5.83 8.23 0.74
N ALA A 126 -5.94 9.11 1.75
CA ALA A 126 -5.23 10.39 1.81
C ALA A 126 -4.02 10.43 2.77
N THR A 127 -3.56 9.29 3.29
CA THR A 127 -2.34 9.20 4.10
C THR A 127 -1.18 8.65 3.28
N GLY A 128 -0.86 9.36 2.20
CA GLY A 128 0.16 8.95 1.25
C GLY A 128 0.63 10.04 0.29
N SER A 129 0.66 11.31 0.71
CA SER A 129 1.43 12.35 0.02
C SER A 129 1.69 13.55 0.93
N ASP A 130 2.41 13.31 2.03
CA ASP A 130 3.25 14.36 2.63
C ASP A 130 4.69 14.14 2.16
N ALA A 131 5.01 14.72 1.02
CA ALA A 131 6.35 15.08 0.56
C ALA A 131 6.21 15.80 -0.80
N GLY A 132 5.72 17.04 -0.75
CA GLY A 132 5.57 17.87 -1.94
C GLY A 132 4.90 19.21 -1.64
N ASP A 133 5.51 19.96 -0.72
CA ASP A 133 5.55 21.43 -0.71
C ASP A 133 4.45 22.16 -1.49
N GLN A 134 3.37 22.57 -0.81
CA GLN A 134 2.65 23.81 -1.10
C GLN A 134 2.07 24.42 0.18
N PRO A 135 2.50 25.62 0.60
CA PRO A 135 1.63 26.49 1.36
C PRO A 135 0.53 27.00 0.42
N GLU A 136 -0.72 26.71 0.75
CA GLU A 136 -1.88 27.41 0.19
C GLU A 136 -1.81 28.87 0.63
N GLU A 137 -1.07 29.70 -0.12
CA GLU A 137 -1.23 31.14 -0.08
C GLU A 137 -2.36 31.50 -1.04
N ASP A 138 -3.45 31.96 -0.45
CA ASP A 138 -4.59 32.65 -1.04
C ASP A 138 -4.24 33.41 -2.34
N LEU A 139 -4.47 32.77 -3.49
CA LEU A 139 -4.55 33.45 -4.78
C LEU A 139 -6.01 33.78 -5.10
N GLU A 140 -6.71 34.38 -4.14
CA GLU A 140 -7.94 35.12 -4.40
C GLU A 140 -7.59 36.59 -4.70
N THR A 141 -7.59 36.93 -5.99
CA THR A 141 -7.99 38.26 -6.48
C THR A 141 -7.09 39.46 -6.13
N ALA A 142 -5.82 39.43 -6.50
CA ALA A 142 -5.07 40.67 -6.75
C ALA A 142 -5.25 41.07 -8.22
N SER A 143 -6.09 42.08 -8.48
CA SER A 143 -6.22 42.71 -9.80
C SER A 143 -4.91 43.37 -10.22
N ALA A 144 -4.63 43.41 -11.53
CA ALA A 144 -3.37 43.87 -12.13
C ALA A 144 -2.91 45.31 -11.78
N ASP A 145 -3.68 46.06 -11.00
CA ASP A 145 -3.32 47.39 -10.50
C ASP A 145 -2.40 47.34 -9.26
N ASP A 146 -2.36 46.26 -8.48
CA ASP A 146 -1.49 46.17 -7.29
C ASP A 146 -0.06 45.66 -7.59
N MET A 147 0.22 45.23 -8.83
CA MET A 147 1.57 44.79 -9.23
C MET A 147 2.55 45.96 -9.41
N PHE A 148 2.08 47.19 -9.66
CA PHE A 148 2.97 48.33 -9.91
C PHE A 148 3.45 49.04 -8.64
N ASP A 149 2.70 48.95 -7.54
CA ASP A 149 3.07 49.56 -6.25
C ASP A 149 4.11 48.76 -5.44
N LEU A 150 4.39 47.51 -5.85
CA LEU A 150 5.41 46.66 -5.23
C LEU A 150 6.80 46.86 -5.88
N ILE A 151 6.86 47.21 -7.16
CA ILE A 151 8.12 47.39 -7.91
C ILE A 151 8.79 48.74 -7.56
N ASP A 152 8.00 49.79 -7.31
CA ASP A 152 8.55 51.10 -6.90
C ASP A 152 9.08 51.11 -5.46
N ARG A 153 8.74 50.12 -4.64
CA ARG A 153 9.26 49.98 -3.27
C ARG A 153 10.59 49.22 -3.21
N GLU A 154 11.00 48.55 -4.29
CA GLU A 154 12.24 47.74 -4.33
C GLU A 154 13.39 48.35 -5.15
N PHE A 155 13.17 49.44 -5.92
CA PHE A 155 14.23 50.12 -6.68
C PHE A 155 14.34 51.64 -6.43
N GLY A 156 13.94 52.10 -5.25
CA GLY A 156 14.27 53.45 -4.79
C GLY A 156 15.73 53.56 -4.33
N THR A 157 16.68 53.79 -5.23
CA THR A 157 17.89 54.58 -4.94
C THR A 157 18.41 55.30 -6.19
N SER A 158 18.23 56.64 -6.13
CA SER A 158 18.84 57.74 -6.90
C SER A 158 18.25 58.09 -8.27
#